data_AF-A0A3B8H9T5-F1
#
_entry.id   AF-A0A3B8H9T5-F1
#
_cell.length_a   1.000
_cell.length_b   1.000
_cell.length_c   1.000
_cell.angle_alpha   90.00
_cell.angle_beta   90.00
_cell.angle_gamma   90.00
#
_symmetry.space_group_name_H-M   'P 1'
#
loop_
_entity.id
_entity.type
_entity.pdbx_description
1 polymer ?
#
loop_
_entity_poly.entity_id
_entity_poly.type
_entity_poly.pdbx_seq_one_letter_code
_entity_poly.pdbx_strand_id
1 'polypeptide(L)'
;EGSEWFRTIGAANSPGTAIFSVVGKVIHPGLVEIPTGTTLRTLVFNICGGIPKQKRFKAVQIGGPSGGCLPDSFLDTPVDFDSLIQAGAMMGSGG
;
A
#
# COMPACT_ATOMS: atom_id res chain seq x y z
N GLU A 1 -1.49 -26.25 1.68
CA GLU A 1 -1.43 -25.25 0.60
C GLU A 1 0.00 -25.13 0.08
N GLY A 2 0.19 -24.61 -1.13
CA GLY A 2 1.48 -24.63 -1.82
C GLY A 2 1.67 -23.46 -2.78
N SER A 3 2.76 -23.47 -3.54
CA SER A 3 3.15 -22.37 -4.43
C SER A 3 2.08 -22.01 -5.47
N GLU A 4 1.34 -22.98 -6.00
CA GLU A 4 0.27 -22.74 -6.97
C GLU A 4 -0.87 -21.91 -6.39
N TRP A 5 -1.33 -22.26 -5.19
CA TRP A 5 -2.37 -21.50 -4.49
C TRP A 5 -1.90 -20.08 -4.17
N PHE A 6 -0.70 -19.90 -3.63
CA PHE A 6 -0.17 -18.58 -3.31
C PHE A 6 -0.04 -17.69 -4.56
N ARG A 7 0.26 -18.30 -5.71
CA ARG A 7 0.32 -17.60 -7.00
C ARG A 7 -1.04 -17.12 -7.53
N THR A 8 -2.16 -17.61 -7.00
CA THR A 8 -3.50 -17.14 -7.38
C THR A 8 -3.90 -15.83 -6.69
N ILE A 9 -3.11 -15.36 -5.73
CA ILE A 9 -3.39 -14.15 -4.94
C ILE A 9 -2.62 -12.96 -5.52
N GLY A 10 -3.25 -11.79 -5.57
CA GLY A 10 -2.57 -10.54 -5.92
C GLY A 10 -2.29 -10.35 -7.42
N ALA A 11 -1.30 -9.52 -7.74
CA ALA A 11 -0.96 -9.15 -9.11
C ALA A 11 -0.21 -10.26 -9.84
N ALA A 12 -0.49 -10.45 -11.14
CA ALA A 12 0.12 -11.52 -11.94
C ALA A 12 1.67 -11.49 -11.97
N ASN A 13 2.26 -10.30 -11.99
CA ASN A 13 3.71 -10.10 -12.03
C ASN A 13 4.38 -10.18 -10.64
N SER A 14 3.61 -10.02 -9.58
CA SER A 14 4.10 -10.03 -8.20
C SER A 14 3.09 -10.75 -7.30
N PRO A 15 2.85 -12.06 -7.51
CA PRO A 15 1.76 -12.74 -6.85
C PRO A 15 2.05 -12.97 -5.36
N GLY A 16 0.98 -13.01 -4.58
CA GLY A 16 1.01 -13.20 -3.14
C GLY A 16 0.38 -12.03 -2.38
N THR A 17 0.71 -11.98 -1.10
CA THR A 17 0.33 -10.91 -0.19
C THR A 17 1.54 -10.09 0.24
N ALA A 18 1.29 -8.86 0.67
CA ALA A 18 2.26 -7.99 1.28
C ALA A 18 1.70 -7.43 2.59
N ILE A 19 2.56 -7.36 3.61
CA ILE A 19 2.22 -6.82 4.93
C ILE A 19 2.72 -5.38 5.00
N PHE A 20 1.82 -4.46 5.30
CA PHE A 20 2.11 -3.05 5.49
C PHE A 20 1.89 -2.63 6.94
N SER A 21 2.87 -1.91 7.50
CA SER A 21 2.73 -1.20 8.76
C SER A 21 2.21 0.21 8.48
N VAL A 22 0.91 0.42 8.64
CA VAL A 22 0.28 1.73 8.42
C VAL A 22 0.29 2.52 9.71
N VAL A 23 1.07 3.61 9.71
CA VAL A 23 1.22 4.52 10.84
C VAL A 23 0.91 5.96 10.44
N GLY A 24 0.73 6.84 11.43
CA GLY A 24 0.50 8.27 11.22
C GLY A 24 -0.97 8.66 11.23
N LYS A 25 -1.39 9.50 10.27
CA LYS A 25 -2.71 10.17 10.29
C LYS A 25 -3.78 9.35 9.56
N VAL A 26 -4.06 8.16 10.06
CA VAL A 26 -5.17 7.29 9.61
C VAL A 26 -6.11 6.97 10.77
N ILE A 27 -7.34 6.56 10.50
CA ILE A 27 -8.31 6.20 11.55
C ILE A 27 -7.92 4.88 12.23
N HIS A 28 -7.49 3.89 11.45
CA HIS A 28 -7.12 2.56 11.92
C HIS A 28 -5.65 2.27 11.57
N PRO A 29 -4.68 2.71 12.40
CA PRO A 29 -3.28 2.34 12.24
C PRO A 29 -3.05 0.88 12.68
N GLY A 30 -2.05 0.22 12.10
CA GLY A 30 -1.70 -1.15 12.43
C GLY A 30 -0.99 -1.89 11.31
N LEU A 31 -0.88 -3.21 11.47
CA LEU A 31 -0.39 -4.10 10.42
C LEU A 31 -1.56 -4.57 9.56
N VAL A 32 -1.41 -4.45 8.25
CA VAL A 32 -2.40 -4.85 7.27
C VAL A 32 -1.74 -5.77 6.26
N GLU A 33 -2.26 -6.99 6.12
CA GLU A 33 -1.92 -7.87 5.01
C GLU A 33 -2.91 -7.63 3.86
N ILE A 34 -2.38 -7.32 2.68
CA ILE A 34 -3.17 -7.13 1.46
C ILE A 34 -2.62 -7.98 0.31
N PRO A 35 -3.48 -8.43 -0.62
CA PRO A 35 -3.02 -8.91 -1.92
C PRO A 35 -2.22 -7.80 -2.62
N THR A 36 -1.10 -8.17 -3.24
CA THR A 36 -0.36 -7.24 -4.10
C THR A 36 -1.25 -6.73 -5.23
N GLY A 37 -0.99 -5.49 -5.69
CA GLY A 37 -1.81 -4.81 -6.68
C GLY A 37 -3.06 -4.12 -6.11
N THR A 38 -3.36 -4.28 -4.81
CA THR A 38 -4.37 -3.47 -4.12
C THR A 38 -3.99 -1.98 -4.22
N THR A 39 -4.93 -1.09 -4.52
CA THR A 39 -4.61 0.34 -4.69
C THR A 39 -4.35 1.05 -3.36
N LEU A 40 -3.55 2.12 -3.38
CA LEU A 40 -3.34 2.97 -2.20
C LEU A 40 -4.63 3.56 -1.64
N ARG A 41 -5.59 3.87 -2.51
CA ARG A 41 -6.94 4.29 -2.14
C ARG A 41 -7.63 3.24 -1.27
N THR A 42 -7.58 1.97 -1.69
CA THR A 42 -8.19 0.87 -0.94
C THR A 42 -7.51 0.70 0.41
N LEU A 43 -6.17 0.72 0.44
CA LEU A 43 -5.41 0.63 1.69
C LEU A 43 -5.77 1.77 2.66
N VAL A 44 -5.70 3.02 2.21
CA VAL A 44 -5.88 4.19 3.07
C VAL A 44 -7.34 4.38 3.49
N PHE A 45 -8.29 4.32 2.56
CA PHE A 45 -9.69 4.69 2.82
C PHE A 45 -10.56 3.51 3.20
N ASN A 46 -10.40 2.36 2.55
CA ASN A 46 -11.29 1.22 2.79
C ASN A 46 -10.81 0.39 3.97
N ILE A 47 -9.50 0.17 4.10
CA ILE A 47 -8.92 -0.64 5.18
C ILE A 47 -8.61 0.21 6.41
N CYS A 48 -7.84 1.29 6.24
CA CYS A 48 -7.43 2.14 7.37
C CYS A 48 -8.46 3.20 7.78
N GLY A 49 -9.64 3.23 7.14
CA GLY A 49 -10.75 4.13 7.46
C GLY A 49 -10.55 5.59 7.02
N GLY A 50 -9.50 5.90 6.27
CA GLY A 50 -9.22 7.23 5.76
C GLY A 50 -8.51 8.14 6.78
N ILE A 51 -8.69 9.45 6.63
CA ILE A 51 -7.96 10.45 7.42
C ILE A 51 -8.82 10.95 8.60
N PRO A 52 -8.25 11.01 9.83
CA PRO A 52 -8.96 11.52 11.00
C PRO A 52 -9.57 12.90 10.77
N LYS A 53 -10.76 13.12 11.35
CA LYS A 53 -11.53 14.37 11.23
C LYS A 53 -11.95 14.69 9.79
N GLN A 54 -12.10 13.68 8.92
CA GLN A 54 -12.53 13.82 7.53
C GLN A 54 -11.68 14.82 6.73
N LYS A 55 -10.39 14.92 7.07
CA LYS A 55 -9.47 15.80 6.34
C LYS A 55 -9.13 15.21 4.97
N ARG A 56 -8.70 16.07 4.05
CA ARG A 56 -8.20 15.63 2.74
C ARG A 56 -6.88 14.89 2.88
N PHE A 57 -6.74 13.77 2.17
CA PHE A 57 -5.46 13.09 1.98
C PHE A 57 -4.49 14.02 1.24
N LYS A 58 -3.26 14.14 1.74
CA LYS A 58 -2.22 14.99 1.14
C LYS A 58 -1.12 14.19 0.49
N ALA A 59 -0.56 13.24 1.24
CA ALA A 59 0.45 12.32 0.76
C ALA A 59 0.56 11.13 1.71
N VAL A 60 1.15 10.04 1.21
CA VAL A 60 1.62 8.89 1.98
C VAL A 60 3.10 8.70 1.72
N GLN A 61 3.85 8.31 2.75
CA GLN A 61 5.25 7.90 2.58
C GLN A 61 5.30 6.38 2.56
N ILE A 62 5.97 5.80 1.56
CA ILE A 62 6.06 4.35 1.39
C ILE A 62 7.51 3.98 1.14
N GLY A 63 7.99 2.97 1.86
CA GLY A 63 9.39 2.53 1.86
C GLY A 63 10.20 3.12 3.01
N GLY A 64 9.53 3.58 4.08
CA GLY A 64 10.18 4.23 5.21
C GLY A 64 10.88 5.55 4.85
N PRO A 65 11.86 6.00 5.67
CA PRO A 65 12.56 7.29 5.48
C PRO A 65 13.28 7.43 4.13
N SER A 66 13.71 6.31 3.56
CA SER A 66 14.39 6.24 2.27
C SER A 66 13.46 6.12 1.07
N GLY A 67 12.15 5.98 1.34
CA GLY A 67 11.12 5.80 0.33
C GLY A 67 10.60 7.09 -0.27
N GLY A 68 9.54 6.96 -1.07
CA GLY A 68 8.91 8.06 -1.78
C GLY A 68 7.72 8.65 -1.02
N CYS A 69 7.46 9.95 -1.22
CA CYS A 69 6.26 10.62 -0.72
C CYS A 69 5.27 10.81 -1.87
N LEU A 70 4.21 9.99 -1.87
CA LEU A 70 3.22 9.92 -2.94
C LEU A 70 2.02 10.81 -2.62
N PRO A 71 1.77 11.88 -3.39
CA PRO A 71 0.61 12.74 -3.23
C PRO A 71 -0.69 12.09 -3.69
N ASP A 72 -1.81 12.80 -3.57
CA ASP A 72 -3.15 12.28 -3.89
C ASP A 72 -3.32 11.80 -5.34
N SER A 73 -2.51 12.30 -6.27
CA SER A 73 -2.49 11.85 -7.68
C SER A 73 -2.09 10.37 -7.85
N PHE A 74 -1.45 9.76 -6.84
CA PHE A 74 -1.04 8.36 -6.86
C PHE A 74 -1.97 7.45 -6.04
N LEU A 75 -3.14 7.94 -5.58
CA LEU A 75 -4.06 7.10 -4.81
C LEU A 75 -4.54 5.86 -5.58
N ASP A 76 -4.60 5.94 -6.90
CA ASP A 76 -5.01 4.82 -7.75
C ASP A 76 -3.85 3.93 -8.17
N THR A 77 -2.63 4.21 -7.69
CA THR A 77 -1.45 3.36 -7.92
C THR A 77 -1.61 2.02 -7.21
N PRO A 78 -1.44 0.89 -7.93
CA PRO A 78 -1.36 -0.44 -7.35
C PRO A 78 -0.17 -0.58 -6.40
N VAL A 79 -0.38 -1.24 -5.27
CA VAL A 79 0.65 -1.57 -4.30
C VAL A 79 1.29 -2.90 -4.71
N ASP A 80 2.19 -2.81 -5.67
CA ASP A 80 3.10 -3.88 -6.10
C ASP A 80 4.51 -3.30 -6.33
N PHE A 81 5.51 -4.18 -6.43
CA PHE A 81 6.92 -3.76 -6.49
C PHE A 81 7.18 -2.82 -7.67
N ASP A 82 6.71 -3.17 -8.86
CA ASP A 82 6.98 -2.43 -10.08
C ASP A 82 6.27 -1.07 -10.09
N SER A 83 4.99 -1.04 -9.71
CA SER A 83 4.16 0.16 -9.71
C SER A 83 4.66 1.20 -8.70
N LEU A 84 5.11 0.76 -7.52
CA LEU A 84 5.67 1.67 -6.52
C LEU A 84 7.01 2.26 -6.96
N ILE A 85 7.88 1.46 -7.59
CA ILE A 85 9.15 1.94 -8.15
C ILE A 85 8.88 3.00 -9.23
N GLN A 86 7.92 2.75 -10.12
CA GLN A 86 7.53 3.72 -11.17
C GLN A 86 6.94 5.01 -10.60
N ALA A 87 6.22 4.93 -9.47
CA ALA A 87 5.68 6.09 -8.77
C ALA A 87 6.76 6.91 -8.02
N GLY A 88 8.02 6.50 -8.05
CA GLY A 88 9.10 7.15 -7.31
C GLY A 88 9.11 6.82 -5.82
N ALA A 89 8.46 5.71 -5.43
CA ALA A 89 8.53 5.12 -4.11
C ALA A 89 9.25 3.77 -4.17
N MET A 90 9.35 3.08 -3.04
CA MET A 90 9.83 1.71 -3.00
C MET A 90 8.98 0.94 -2.00
N MET A 91 8.69 -0.33 -2.27
CA MET A 91 7.92 -1.16 -1.32
C MET A 91 8.71 -1.39 -0.01
N GLY A 92 10.04 -1.33 -0.06
CA GLY A 92 10.92 -1.44 1.11
C GLY A 92 10.60 -2.69 1.93
N SER A 93 10.59 -2.57 3.26
CA SER A 93 10.14 -3.61 4.19
C SER A 93 8.63 -3.57 4.50
N GLY A 94 7.83 -2.81 3.74
CA GLY A 94 6.39 -2.65 3.98
C GLY A 94 6.03 -1.59 5.04
N GLY A 95 6.75 -0.48 5.12
CA GLY A 95 6.47 0.64 6.04
C GLY A 95 6.25 1.97 5.33
#